data_AF-Q3YIE7-F1
#
_entry.id   AF-Q3YIE7-F1
#
_cell.length_a   1.000
_cell.length_b   1.000
_cell.length_c   1.000
_cell.angle_alpha   90.00
_cell.angle_beta   90.00
_cell.angle_gamma   90.00
#
_symmetry.space_group_name_H-M   'P 1'
#
loop_
_entity.id
_entity.type
_entity.pdbx_description
1 polymer ?
#
loop_
_entity_poly.entity_id
_entity_poly.type
_entity_poly.pdbx_seq_one_letter_code
_entity_poly.pdbx_strand_id
1 'polypeptide(L)'
;VPKVLPKVLWWIHEMRGHYFKPDLVKHLPFVAGAMIDSHATAEYWKNRTHDRLGIKMPKTYVVHLGNSKELMEVAEDSFAKNVLREQVRESLGVRNEDILFGIINSVSRGKGQDLFLRAFHESLKVIKETKKLEVPTMHAVVVGSDMSAQTKFETELRNFVQEMKLQKIVHFVNKTMKVAPYLAAIDVLVQNSQARGECFGRITIEAMAFKLPVLGTAAGGTMEIVVNRTT
;
A
#
# COMPACT_ATOMS: atom_id res chain seq x y z
N VAL A 1 -27.43 -2.09 -26.23
CA VAL A 1 -27.10 -2.19 -24.79
C VAL A 1 -27.78 -3.38 -24.10
N PRO A 2 -29.11 -3.59 -24.17
CA PRO A 2 -29.79 -4.63 -23.35
C PRO A 2 -29.34 -6.08 -23.61
N LYS A 3 -28.94 -6.40 -24.85
CA LYS A 3 -28.45 -7.75 -25.23
C LYS A 3 -27.02 -8.05 -24.78
N VAL A 4 -26.24 -7.01 -24.43
CA VAL A 4 -24.80 -7.13 -24.13
C VAL A 4 -24.58 -7.20 -22.63
N LEU A 5 -25.23 -6.34 -21.84
CA LEU A 5 -25.00 -6.25 -20.39
C LEU A 5 -25.13 -7.60 -19.66
N PRO A 6 -26.13 -8.47 -19.92
CA PRO A 6 -26.24 -9.77 -19.26
C PRO A 6 -25.10 -10.76 -19.56
N LYS A 7 -24.14 -10.40 -20.42
CA LYS A 7 -22.92 -11.17 -20.74
C LYS A 7 -21.64 -10.50 -20.21
N VAL A 8 -21.76 -9.36 -19.53
CA VAL A 8 -20.63 -8.59 -18.99
C VAL A 8 -20.37 -9.00 -17.56
N LEU A 9 -19.12 -9.31 -17.24
CA LEU A 9 -18.61 -9.29 -15.87
C LEU A 9 -17.93 -7.95 -15.62
N TRP A 10 -18.28 -7.28 -14.53
CA TRP A 10 -17.67 -6.01 -14.16
C TRP A 10 -16.70 -6.23 -13.00
N TRP A 11 -15.40 -6.06 -13.24
CA TRP A 11 -14.40 -6.09 -12.18
C TRP A 11 -14.20 -4.69 -11.56
N ILE A 12 -14.42 -4.58 -10.26
CA ILE A 12 -14.38 -3.33 -9.51
C ILE A 12 -13.18 -3.33 -8.55
N HIS A 13 -12.26 -2.41 -8.79
CA HIS A 13 -11.00 -2.24 -8.03
C HIS A 13 -11.00 -1.01 -7.10
N GLU A 14 -12.13 -0.35 -6.92
CA GLU A 14 -12.17 0.98 -6.34
C GLU A 14 -13.36 1.18 -5.39
N MET A 15 -13.13 1.91 -4.30
CA MET A 15 -14.10 2.24 -3.25
C MET A 15 -14.33 3.75 -3.09
N ARG A 16 -13.71 4.58 -3.94
CA ARG A 16 -13.87 6.03 -3.99
C ARG A 16 -15.06 6.39 -4.84
N GLY A 17 -16.17 6.57 -4.16
CA GLY A 17 -17.46 6.87 -4.76
C GLY A 17 -17.53 8.02 -5.77
N HIS A 18 -16.59 8.98 -5.72
CA HIS A 18 -16.52 10.12 -6.66
C HIS A 18 -15.79 9.78 -7.96
N TYR A 19 -15.11 8.63 -8.06
CA TYR A 19 -14.50 8.15 -9.30
C TYR A 19 -15.52 7.54 -10.26
N PHE A 20 -16.75 7.30 -9.81
CA PHE A 20 -17.78 6.67 -10.60
C PHE A 20 -18.73 7.68 -11.20
N LYS A 21 -18.86 7.64 -12.53
CA LYS A 21 -19.90 8.38 -13.25
C LYS A 21 -21.25 7.68 -13.01
N PRO A 22 -22.27 8.37 -12.45
CA PRO A 22 -23.59 7.79 -12.22
C PRO A 22 -24.20 7.14 -13.49
N ASP A 23 -23.91 7.71 -14.66
CA ASP A 23 -24.34 7.17 -15.95
C ASP A 23 -23.78 5.79 -16.30
N LEU A 24 -22.66 5.40 -15.72
CA LEU A 24 -22.13 4.04 -15.88
C LEU A 24 -22.69 3.12 -14.80
N VAL A 25 -22.75 3.59 -13.54
CA VAL A 25 -23.17 2.77 -12.40
C VAL A 25 -24.65 2.37 -12.49
N LYS A 26 -25.51 3.18 -13.12
CA LYS A 26 -26.92 2.82 -13.36
C LYS A 26 -27.10 1.52 -14.16
N HIS A 27 -26.07 1.09 -14.90
CA HIS A 27 -26.10 -0.15 -15.66
C HIS A 27 -25.68 -1.39 -14.86
N LEU A 28 -25.15 -1.21 -13.65
CA LEU A 28 -24.64 -2.27 -12.80
C LEU A 28 -25.68 -3.38 -12.48
N PRO A 29 -27.00 -3.12 -12.29
CA PRO A 29 -27.98 -4.19 -12.07
C PRO A 29 -28.16 -5.15 -13.25
N PHE A 30 -27.79 -4.73 -14.45
CA PHE A 30 -28.06 -5.47 -15.68
C PHE A 30 -26.87 -6.30 -16.16
N VAL A 31 -25.73 -6.25 -15.45
CA VAL A 31 -24.56 -7.06 -15.80
C VAL A 31 -24.70 -8.50 -15.28
N ALA A 32 -23.97 -9.44 -15.87
CA ALA A 32 -23.99 -10.86 -15.48
C ALA A 32 -23.52 -11.08 -14.03
N GLY A 33 -22.56 -10.28 -13.60
CA GLY A 33 -22.02 -10.29 -12.25
C GLY A 33 -20.96 -9.21 -12.03
N ALA A 34 -20.66 -8.94 -10.77
CA ALA A 34 -19.57 -8.06 -10.36
C ALA A 34 -18.49 -8.88 -9.67
N MET A 35 -17.24 -8.71 -10.09
CA MET A 35 -16.06 -9.19 -9.39
C MET A 35 -15.48 -8.04 -8.57
N ILE A 36 -15.16 -8.27 -7.31
CA ILE A 36 -14.69 -7.23 -6.38
C ILE A 36 -13.48 -7.76 -5.61
N ASP A 37 -12.47 -6.91 -5.44
CA ASP A 37 -11.16 -7.35 -4.96
C ASP A 37 -11.13 -7.84 -3.50
N SER A 38 -12.13 -7.48 -2.70
CA SER A 38 -12.17 -7.80 -1.27
C SER A 38 -13.59 -7.78 -0.71
N HIS A 39 -13.79 -8.41 0.44
CA HIS A 39 -15.06 -8.40 1.15
C HIS A 39 -15.43 -7.00 1.65
N ALA A 40 -14.47 -6.24 2.17
CA ALA A 40 -14.65 -4.86 2.62
C ALA A 40 -15.10 -3.96 1.47
N THR A 41 -14.52 -4.14 0.27
CA THR A 41 -14.94 -3.39 -0.92
C THR A 41 -16.33 -3.83 -1.38
N ALA A 42 -16.64 -5.13 -1.33
CA ALA A 42 -17.96 -5.64 -1.70
C ALA A 42 -19.06 -5.11 -0.78
N GLU A 43 -18.82 -5.07 0.53
CA GLU A 43 -19.71 -4.48 1.52
C GLU A 43 -19.90 -2.98 1.27
N TYR A 44 -18.80 -2.26 1.02
CA TYR A 44 -18.86 -0.84 0.66
C TYR A 44 -19.78 -0.58 -0.53
N TRP A 45 -19.66 -1.38 -1.58
CA TRP A 45 -20.47 -1.24 -2.79
C TRP A 45 -21.93 -1.59 -2.56
N LYS A 46 -22.21 -2.65 -1.80
CA LYS A 46 -23.57 -3.03 -1.41
C LYS A 46 -24.27 -1.88 -0.69
N ASN A 47 -23.62 -1.28 0.31
CA ASN A 47 -24.19 -0.20 1.10
C ASN A 47 -24.33 1.08 0.27
N ARG A 48 -23.27 1.48 -0.47
CA ARG A 48 -23.31 2.70 -1.29
C ARG A 48 -24.40 2.66 -2.36
N THR A 49 -24.49 1.56 -3.11
CA THR A 49 -25.46 1.45 -4.22
C THR A 49 -26.88 1.44 -3.71
N HIS A 50 -27.15 0.78 -2.58
CA HIS A 50 -28.43 0.84 -1.90
C HIS A 50 -28.74 2.26 -1.41
N ASP A 51 -27.91 2.80 -0.51
CA ASP A 51 -28.22 4.01 0.25
C ASP A 51 -28.19 5.30 -0.58
N ARG A 52 -27.29 5.37 -1.58
CA ARG A 52 -27.06 6.62 -2.34
C ARG A 52 -27.64 6.61 -3.74
N LEU A 53 -27.80 5.44 -4.34
CA LEU A 53 -28.19 5.34 -5.75
C LEU A 53 -29.50 4.60 -5.96
N GLY A 54 -30.03 3.89 -4.95
CA GLY A 54 -31.23 3.06 -5.11
C GLY A 54 -31.02 1.90 -6.10
N ILE A 55 -29.77 1.47 -6.30
CA ILE A 55 -29.38 0.46 -7.28
C ILE A 55 -29.11 -0.87 -6.58
N LYS A 56 -29.65 -1.96 -7.12
CA LYS A 56 -29.36 -3.31 -6.65
C LYS A 56 -28.05 -3.82 -7.26
N MET A 57 -27.15 -4.34 -6.42
CA MET A 57 -25.96 -5.04 -6.91
C MET A 57 -26.34 -6.31 -7.69
N PRO A 58 -25.65 -6.62 -8.81
CA PRO A 58 -25.78 -7.90 -9.50
C PRO A 58 -25.23 -9.03 -8.63
N LYS A 59 -25.15 -10.25 -9.16
CA LYS A 59 -24.45 -11.34 -8.47
C LYS A 59 -22.98 -10.93 -8.23
N THR A 60 -22.59 -10.83 -6.97
CA THR A 60 -21.26 -10.37 -6.56
C THR A 60 -20.37 -11.54 -6.20
N TYR A 61 -19.13 -11.51 -6.68
CA TYR A 61 -18.07 -12.46 -6.36
C TYR A 61 -16.87 -11.69 -5.81
N VAL A 62 -16.39 -12.10 -4.65
CA VAL A 62 -15.12 -11.58 -4.13
C VAL A 62 -14.00 -12.40 -4.74
N VAL A 63 -13.08 -11.73 -5.43
CA VAL A 63 -11.94 -12.36 -6.12
C VAL A 63 -10.70 -11.54 -5.78
N HIS A 64 -9.86 -12.08 -4.90
CA HIS A 64 -8.64 -11.42 -4.45
C HIS A 64 -7.63 -11.32 -5.58
N LEU A 65 -6.80 -10.26 -5.55
CA LEU A 65 -5.67 -10.12 -6.46
C LEU A 65 -4.58 -11.13 -6.08
N GLY A 66 -3.87 -11.64 -7.09
CA GLY A 66 -2.70 -12.51 -6.91
C GLY A 66 -1.38 -11.77 -7.16
N ASN A 67 -0.29 -12.38 -6.70
CA ASN A 67 1.07 -11.97 -7.05
C ASN A 67 1.45 -12.47 -8.45
N SER A 68 2.28 -11.71 -9.17
CA SER A 68 2.80 -12.16 -10.46
C SER A 68 3.83 -13.27 -10.27
N LYS A 69 4.00 -14.10 -11.31
CA LYS A 69 4.96 -15.20 -11.29
C LYS A 69 6.39 -14.68 -11.08
N GLU A 70 6.75 -13.60 -11.77
CA GLU A 70 8.07 -12.99 -11.71
C GLU A 70 8.39 -12.47 -10.30
N LEU A 71 7.39 -11.92 -9.60
CA LEU A 71 7.56 -11.47 -8.22
C LEU A 71 7.79 -12.65 -7.27
N MET A 72 7.05 -13.75 -7.47
CA MET A 72 7.20 -14.96 -6.66
C MET A 72 8.54 -15.65 -6.89
N GLU A 73 9.01 -15.73 -8.14
CA GLU A 73 10.33 -16.28 -8.47
C GLU A 73 11.45 -15.54 -7.72
N VAL A 74 11.38 -14.20 -7.64
CA VAL A 74 12.33 -13.42 -6.82
C VAL A 74 12.12 -13.64 -5.33
N ALA A 75 10.88 -13.69 -4.85
CA ALA A 75 10.58 -13.87 -3.43
C ALA A 75 11.08 -15.22 -2.87
N GLU A 76 11.10 -16.26 -3.71
CA GLU A 76 11.53 -17.61 -3.37
C GLU A 76 13.06 -17.80 -3.50
N ASP A 77 13.73 -17.05 -4.38
CA ASP A 77 15.18 -17.10 -4.57
C ASP A 77 15.93 -16.25 -3.52
N SER A 78 16.52 -16.92 -2.53
CA SER A 78 17.32 -16.28 -1.47
C SER A 78 18.56 -15.55 -2.01
N PHE A 79 19.20 -16.05 -3.08
CA PHE A 79 20.36 -15.40 -3.66
C PHE A 79 19.95 -14.11 -4.37
N ALA A 80 18.89 -14.17 -5.20
CA ALA A 80 18.36 -12.98 -5.88
C ALA A 80 17.93 -11.90 -4.87
N LYS A 81 17.25 -12.28 -3.78
CA LYS A 81 16.86 -11.33 -2.71
C LYS A 81 18.07 -10.65 -2.08
N ASN A 82 19.12 -11.41 -1.74
CA ASN A 82 20.30 -10.85 -1.09
C ASN A 82 21.03 -9.85 -2.01
N VAL A 83 21.19 -10.20 -3.29
CA VAL A 83 21.80 -9.29 -4.29
C VAL A 83 20.99 -8.00 -4.43
N LEU A 84 19.67 -8.11 -4.57
CA LEU A 84 18.79 -6.94 -4.70
C LEU A 84 18.80 -6.07 -3.42
N ARG A 85 18.79 -6.71 -2.25
CA ARG A 85 18.86 -6.05 -0.95
C ARG A 85 20.15 -5.24 -0.83
N GLU A 86 21.30 -5.83 -1.12
CA GLU A 86 22.59 -5.16 -1.06
C GLU A 86 22.63 -3.96 -2.00
N GLN A 87 22.24 -4.14 -3.27
CA GLN A 87 22.22 -3.06 -4.26
C GLN A 87 21.36 -1.87 -3.84
N VAL A 88 20.13 -2.13 -3.38
CA VAL A 88 19.22 -1.06 -2.95
C VAL A 88 19.75 -0.39 -1.68
N ARG A 89 20.21 -1.16 -0.70
CA ARG A 89 20.74 -0.61 0.56
C ARG A 89 21.98 0.24 0.34
N GLU A 90 22.90 -0.21 -0.50
CA GLU A 90 24.08 0.56 -0.90
C GLU A 90 23.68 1.90 -1.55
N SER A 91 22.73 1.88 -2.48
CA SER A 91 22.24 3.11 -3.13
C SER A 91 21.59 4.11 -2.17
N LEU A 92 21.05 3.62 -1.05
CA LEU A 92 20.42 4.43 0.00
C LEU A 92 21.39 4.78 1.14
N GLY A 93 22.62 4.26 1.14
CA GLY A 93 23.55 4.39 2.27
C GLY A 93 23.04 3.74 3.56
N VAL A 94 22.23 2.68 3.44
CA VAL A 94 21.69 1.87 4.54
C VAL A 94 22.63 0.69 4.75
N ARG A 95 23.02 0.40 5.99
CA ARG A 95 23.89 -0.77 6.27
C ARG A 95 23.06 -2.03 6.47
N ASN A 96 23.71 -3.19 6.50
CA ASN A 96 23.02 -4.47 6.65
C ASN A 96 22.42 -4.66 8.06
N GLU A 97 23.04 -4.08 9.08
CA GLU A 97 22.56 -4.09 10.46
C GLU A 97 21.45 -3.08 10.73
N ASP A 98 21.30 -2.06 9.87
CA ASP A 98 20.27 -1.03 10.03
C ASP A 98 18.88 -1.59 9.67
N ILE A 99 17.86 -1.09 10.36
CA ILE A 99 16.46 -1.45 10.13
C ILE A 99 15.84 -0.48 9.13
N LEU A 100 15.28 -0.98 8.03
CA LEU A 100 14.66 -0.18 6.99
C LEU A 100 13.14 -0.39 6.94
N PHE A 101 12.38 0.64 7.32
CA PHE A 101 10.93 0.68 7.19
C PHE A 101 10.54 1.22 5.81
N GLY A 102 9.69 0.49 5.09
CA GLY A 102 9.24 0.87 3.75
C GLY A 102 7.77 1.22 3.67
N ILE A 103 7.45 2.34 3.04
CA ILE A 103 6.11 2.58 2.48
C ILE A 103 6.21 2.60 0.96
N ILE A 104 5.48 1.69 0.30
CA ILE A 104 5.57 1.47 -1.14
C ILE A 104 4.18 1.63 -1.76
N ASN A 105 3.88 2.82 -2.27
CA ASN A 105 2.62 3.16 -2.92
C ASN A 105 2.71 4.55 -3.58
N SER A 106 1.69 4.95 -4.34
CA SER A 106 1.65 6.30 -4.89
C SER A 106 1.57 7.36 -3.78
N VAL A 107 2.35 8.44 -3.91
CA VAL A 107 2.32 9.54 -2.93
C VAL A 107 1.02 10.34 -3.05
N SER A 108 0.15 10.19 -2.06
CA SER A 108 -1.11 10.92 -1.96
C SER A 108 -1.63 10.92 -0.52
N ARG A 109 -2.39 11.94 -0.11
CA ARG A 109 -2.83 12.09 1.29
C ARG A 109 -3.51 10.85 1.88
N GLY A 110 -4.29 10.14 1.08
CA GLY A 110 -5.01 8.93 1.52
C GLY A 110 -4.10 7.72 1.76
N LYS A 111 -2.86 7.74 1.27
CA LYS A 111 -1.89 6.64 1.40
C LYS A 111 -1.00 6.78 2.64
N GLY A 112 -1.15 7.84 3.43
CA GLY A 112 -0.62 7.90 4.80
C GLY A 112 0.86 8.25 4.96
N GLN A 113 1.60 8.64 3.91
CA GLN A 113 3.05 8.93 4.03
C GLN A 113 3.38 9.93 5.15
N ASP A 114 2.55 10.95 5.35
CA ASP A 114 2.71 11.94 6.42
C ASP A 114 2.65 11.29 7.82
N LEU A 115 1.64 10.45 8.07
CA LEU A 115 1.51 9.72 9.32
C LEU A 115 2.71 8.78 9.55
N PHE A 116 3.19 8.11 8.50
CA PHE A 116 4.38 7.26 8.58
C PHE A 116 5.61 8.06 9.02
N LEU A 117 5.91 9.17 8.35
CA LEU A 117 7.09 9.99 8.65
C LEU A 117 7.01 10.60 10.06
N ARG A 118 5.83 11.06 10.49
CA ARG A 118 5.61 11.58 11.85
C ARG A 118 5.79 10.49 12.90
N ALA A 119 5.17 9.32 12.70
CA ALA A 119 5.30 8.21 13.63
C ALA A 119 6.76 7.70 13.72
N PHE A 120 7.45 7.67 12.58
CA PHE A 120 8.88 7.33 12.53
C PHE A 120 9.72 8.32 13.35
N HIS A 121 9.52 9.62 13.14
CA HIS A 121 10.20 10.66 13.93
C HIS A 121 9.94 10.56 15.43
N GLU A 122 8.68 10.39 15.84
CA GLU A 122 8.33 10.23 17.26
C GLU A 122 8.93 8.95 17.85
N SER A 123 8.98 7.86 17.09
CA SER A 123 9.62 6.61 17.53
C SER A 123 11.12 6.81 17.81
N LEU A 124 11.82 7.56 16.96
CA LEU A 124 13.23 7.90 17.18
C LEU A 124 13.45 8.71 18.45
N LYS A 125 12.54 9.63 18.80
CA LYS A 125 12.60 10.38 20.06
C LYS A 125 12.44 9.47 21.26
N VAL A 126 11.42 8.61 21.24
CA VAL A 126 11.14 7.66 22.32
C VAL A 126 12.34 6.75 22.58
N ILE A 127 12.97 6.23 21.51
CA ILE A 127 14.19 5.40 21.61
C ILE A 127 15.32 6.19 22.29
N LYS A 128 15.56 7.42 21.85
CA LYS A 128 16.62 8.28 22.39
C LYS A 128 16.40 8.62 23.88
N GLU A 129 15.15 8.85 24.27
CA GLU A 129 14.77 9.19 25.65
C GLU A 129 14.84 7.98 26.58
N THR A 130 14.46 6.79 26.08
CA THR A 130 14.35 5.58 26.90
C THR A 130 15.72 5.06 27.36
N LYS A 131 16.83 5.38 26.66
CA LYS A 131 18.25 5.04 26.96
C LYS A 131 18.58 3.57 27.32
N LYS A 132 17.59 2.69 27.43
CA LYS A 132 17.68 1.29 27.84
C LYS A 132 17.53 0.30 26.69
N LEU A 133 17.26 0.79 25.48
CA LEU A 133 17.10 -0.03 24.29
C LEU A 133 18.29 0.23 23.37
N GLU A 134 19.22 -0.73 23.31
CA GLU A 134 20.19 -0.78 22.22
C GLU A 134 19.48 -1.29 20.97
N VAL A 135 19.16 -0.37 20.06
CA VAL A 135 18.53 -0.70 18.78
C VAL A 135 19.44 -0.26 17.63
N PRO A 136 19.45 -1.00 16.51
CA PRO A 136 20.15 -0.56 15.32
C PRO A 136 19.62 0.79 14.81
N THR A 137 20.41 1.47 13.98
CA THR A 137 19.94 2.68 13.31
C THR A 137 18.72 2.34 12.47
N MET A 138 17.69 3.17 12.57
CA MET A 138 16.46 3.01 11.81
C MET A 138 16.43 3.99 10.66
N HIS A 139 16.01 3.50 9.49
CA HIS A 139 15.83 4.24 8.26
C HIS A 139 14.39 4.10 7.78
N ALA A 140 13.90 5.08 7.05
CA ALA A 140 12.60 5.06 6.39
C ALA A 140 12.78 5.27 4.89
N VAL A 141 12.06 4.51 4.06
CA VAL A 141 12.02 4.71 2.61
C VAL A 141 10.59 4.90 2.11
N VAL A 142 10.37 5.96 1.34
CA VAL A 142 9.13 6.26 0.63
C VAL A 142 9.34 5.95 -0.84
N VAL A 143 8.81 4.82 -1.31
CA VAL A 143 8.89 4.38 -2.72
C VAL A 143 7.58 4.71 -3.42
N GLY A 144 7.67 5.43 -4.54
CA GLY A 144 6.49 5.97 -5.23
C GLY A 144 6.44 7.48 -5.31
N SER A 145 7.49 8.16 -4.84
CA SER A 145 7.69 9.60 -4.97
C SER A 145 7.68 10.02 -6.43
N ASP A 146 7.21 11.23 -6.73
CA ASP A 146 7.36 11.82 -8.05
C ASP A 146 8.06 13.17 -7.95
N MET A 147 9.39 13.13 -8.02
CA MET A 147 10.25 14.32 -8.01
C MET A 147 9.92 15.30 -9.15
N SER A 148 9.36 14.80 -10.27
CA SER A 148 9.02 15.63 -11.43
C SER A 148 7.67 16.33 -11.27
N ALA A 149 6.73 15.73 -10.54
CA ALA A 149 5.39 16.26 -10.40
C ALA A 149 5.29 17.43 -9.40
N GLN A 150 6.28 17.58 -8.49
CA GLN A 150 6.35 18.63 -7.45
C GLN A 150 5.00 18.92 -6.78
N THR A 151 4.24 17.87 -6.47
CA THR A 151 2.90 18.06 -5.90
C THR A 151 3.00 18.75 -4.55
N LYS A 152 1.99 19.56 -4.18
CA LYS A 152 1.96 20.23 -2.88
C LYS A 152 2.20 19.25 -1.71
N PHE A 153 1.63 18.06 -1.79
CA PHE A 153 1.78 17.05 -0.74
C PHE A 153 3.21 16.47 -0.68
N GLU A 154 3.83 16.21 -1.84
CA GLU A 154 5.24 15.80 -1.89
C GLU A 154 6.16 16.84 -1.24
N THR A 155 5.94 18.12 -1.54
CA THR A 155 6.68 19.24 -0.93
C THR A 155 6.46 19.30 0.58
N GLU A 156 5.24 19.12 1.07
CA GLU A 156 4.94 19.06 2.51
C GLU A 156 5.74 17.94 3.21
N LEU A 157 5.81 16.74 2.63
CA LEU A 157 6.56 15.61 3.21
C LEU A 157 8.07 15.91 3.27
N ARG A 158 8.63 16.53 2.22
CA ARG A 158 10.06 16.87 2.16
C ARG A 158 10.42 18.00 3.10
N ASN A 159 9.56 19.02 3.20
CA ASN A 159 9.72 20.10 4.17
C ASN A 159 9.72 19.55 5.59
N PHE A 160 8.79 18.64 5.92
CA PHE A 160 8.78 17.97 7.23
C PHE A 160 10.10 17.24 7.52
N VAL A 161 10.60 16.45 6.57
CA VAL A 161 11.89 15.74 6.70
C VAL A 161 13.05 16.73 6.89
N GLN A 162 13.02 17.87 6.21
CA GLN A 162 14.03 18.91 6.34
C GLN A 162 13.98 19.64 7.69
N GLU A 163 12.79 20.07 8.10
CA GLU A 163 12.54 20.76 9.37
C GLU A 163 12.94 19.89 10.57
N MET A 164 12.64 18.59 10.50
CA MET A 164 12.99 17.63 11.55
C MET A 164 14.42 17.08 11.45
N LYS A 165 15.20 17.53 10.46
CA LYS A 165 16.60 17.13 10.21
C LYS A 165 16.79 15.61 10.00
N LEU A 166 15.87 14.98 9.26
CA LEU A 166 15.82 13.53 9.03
C LEU A 166 16.41 13.08 7.69
N GLN A 167 17.01 14.00 6.90
CA GLN A 167 17.47 13.73 5.53
C GLN A 167 18.49 12.60 5.40
N LYS A 168 19.22 12.27 6.48
CA LYS A 168 20.21 11.19 6.48
C LYS A 168 19.60 9.79 6.61
N ILE A 169 18.37 9.70 7.14
CA ILE A 169 17.72 8.44 7.49
C ILE A 169 16.36 8.26 6.82
N VAL A 170 15.83 9.30 6.16
CA VAL A 170 14.61 9.22 5.36
C VAL A 170 14.95 9.35 3.87
N HIS A 171 14.55 8.34 3.10
CA HIS A 171 14.89 8.18 1.71
C HIS A 171 13.64 8.30 0.84
N PHE A 172 13.70 9.11 -0.21
CA PHE A 172 12.63 9.20 -1.21
C PHE A 172 13.08 8.55 -2.51
N VAL A 173 12.31 7.57 -2.96
CA VAL A 173 12.56 6.82 -4.19
C VAL A 173 11.44 7.10 -5.17
N ASN A 174 11.82 7.44 -6.41
CA ASN A 174 10.88 7.71 -7.48
C ASN A 174 9.94 6.52 -7.73
N LYS A 175 8.76 6.81 -8.29
CA LYS A 175 7.82 5.79 -8.72
C LYS A 175 8.48 4.78 -9.64
N THR A 176 8.22 3.51 -9.38
CA THR A 176 8.83 2.38 -10.08
C THR A 176 7.78 1.31 -10.33
N MET A 177 7.92 0.60 -11.44
CA MET A 177 7.16 -0.62 -11.72
C MET A 177 7.86 -1.87 -11.16
N LYS A 178 9.14 -1.75 -10.78
CA LYS A 178 9.95 -2.84 -10.23
C LYS A 178 10.02 -2.68 -8.72
N VAL A 179 9.04 -3.23 -8.00
CA VAL A 179 8.96 -3.13 -6.53
C VAL A 179 9.76 -4.21 -5.80
N ALA A 180 10.01 -5.36 -6.45
CA ALA A 180 10.72 -6.50 -5.85
C ALA A 180 12.09 -6.13 -5.22
N PRO A 181 12.95 -5.28 -5.83
CA PRO A 181 14.19 -4.86 -5.19
C PRO A 181 13.97 -4.13 -3.87
N TYR A 182 12.95 -3.28 -3.80
CA TYR A 182 12.63 -2.53 -2.57
C TYR A 182 12.00 -3.43 -1.52
N LEU A 183 11.17 -4.40 -1.91
CA LEU A 183 10.65 -5.42 -0.99
C LEU A 183 11.79 -6.27 -0.42
N ALA A 184 12.79 -6.67 -1.22
CA ALA A 184 13.97 -7.39 -0.71
C ALA A 184 14.82 -6.54 0.26
N ALA A 185 14.84 -5.22 0.05
CA ALA A 185 15.71 -4.31 0.78
C ALA A 185 15.18 -3.91 2.16
N ILE A 186 13.86 -3.79 2.31
CA ILE A 186 13.22 -3.38 3.57
C ILE A 186 13.15 -4.53 4.59
N ASP A 187 12.94 -4.17 5.85
CA ASP A 187 12.72 -5.14 6.95
C ASP A 187 11.28 -5.13 7.44
N VAL A 188 10.57 -4.01 7.26
CA VAL A 188 9.18 -3.85 7.67
C VAL A 188 8.42 -3.07 6.61
N LEU A 189 7.32 -3.62 6.10
CA LEU A 189 6.39 -2.87 5.26
C LEU A 189 5.40 -2.12 6.16
N VAL A 190 5.23 -0.83 5.90
CA VAL A 190 4.17 0.01 6.49
C VAL A 190 3.07 0.21 5.46
N GLN A 191 1.90 -0.39 5.71
CA GLN A 191 0.68 -0.19 4.92
C GLN A 191 -0.29 0.71 5.69
N ASN A 192 -0.18 2.01 5.53
CA ASN A 192 -0.90 2.96 6.36
C ASN A 192 -1.94 3.80 5.60
N SER A 193 -2.60 3.21 4.60
CA SER A 193 -3.73 3.87 3.96
C SER A 193 -4.81 4.27 4.97
N GLN A 194 -5.25 5.52 4.85
CA GLN A 194 -6.09 6.21 5.83
C GLN A 194 -7.57 6.19 5.43
N ALA A 195 -8.43 6.69 6.32
CA ALA A 195 -9.88 6.75 6.14
C ALA A 195 -10.48 5.36 5.88
N ARG A 196 -10.88 5.06 4.64
CA ARG A 196 -11.48 3.76 4.30
C ARG A 196 -10.47 2.64 4.09
N GLY A 197 -9.17 2.95 4.06
CA GLY A 197 -8.10 1.99 3.83
C GLY A 197 -7.92 1.62 2.36
N GLU A 198 -7.28 0.49 2.11
CA GLU A 198 -7.08 -0.09 0.78
C GLU A 198 -8.30 -0.88 0.32
N CYS A 199 -8.52 -0.96 -1.00
CA CYS A 199 -9.51 -1.90 -1.56
C CYS A 199 -9.14 -3.31 -1.19
N PHE A 200 -7.95 -3.74 -1.61
CA PHE A 200 -7.37 -5.01 -1.23
C PHE A 200 -6.03 -4.77 -0.53
N GLY A 201 -5.08 -4.17 -1.26
CA GLY A 201 -3.74 -3.86 -0.75
C GLY A 201 -2.70 -4.79 -1.37
N ARG A 202 -2.50 -4.67 -2.69
CA ARG A 202 -1.60 -5.56 -3.44
C ARG A 202 -0.18 -5.61 -2.86
N ILE A 203 0.37 -4.45 -2.50
CA ILE A 203 1.71 -4.38 -1.89
C ILE A 203 1.82 -5.17 -0.57
N THR A 204 0.70 -5.35 0.14
CA THR A 204 0.67 -6.13 1.38
C THR A 204 0.91 -7.61 1.10
N ILE A 205 0.22 -8.21 0.12
CA ILE A 205 0.46 -9.62 -0.26
C ILE A 205 1.81 -9.80 -0.96
N GLU A 206 2.31 -8.78 -1.65
CA GLU A 206 3.66 -8.79 -2.22
C GLU A 206 4.70 -8.83 -1.10
N ALA A 207 4.57 -8.01 -0.06
CA ALA A 207 5.47 -8.03 1.10
C ALA A 207 5.41 -9.34 1.91
N MET A 208 4.21 -9.92 2.06
CA MET A 208 4.07 -11.22 2.71
C MET A 208 4.76 -12.35 1.92
N ALA A 209 4.78 -12.29 0.57
CA ALA A 209 5.56 -13.23 -0.23
C ALA A 209 7.07 -13.12 0.05
N PHE A 210 7.56 -11.90 0.30
CA PHE A 210 8.93 -11.65 0.76
C PHE A 210 9.14 -11.96 2.26
N LYS A 211 8.13 -12.49 2.95
CA LYS A 211 8.14 -12.81 4.40
C LYS A 211 8.44 -11.58 5.27
N LEU A 212 7.98 -10.41 4.83
CA LEU A 212 8.15 -9.18 5.59
C LEU A 212 7.01 -9.02 6.60
N PRO A 213 7.30 -8.63 7.85
CA PRO A 213 6.27 -8.16 8.76
C PRO A 213 5.59 -6.90 8.18
N VAL A 214 4.27 -6.83 8.33
CA VAL A 214 3.46 -5.71 7.84
C VAL A 214 2.83 -4.96 9.01
N LEU A 215 3.10 -3.66 9.09
CA LEU A 215 2.38 -2.73 9.96
C LEU A 215 1.23 -2.09 9.17
N GLY A 216 0.03 -2.68 9.30
CA GLY A 216 -1.16 -2.26 8.56
C GLY A 216 -2.13 -1.39 9.38
N THR A 217 -2.70 -0.34 8.79
CA THR A 217 -3.90 0.30 9.34
C THR A 217 -5.05 -0.71 9.33
N ALA A 218 -5.75 -0.86 10.46
CA ALA A 218 -6.94 -1.71 10.56
C ALA A 218 -8.16 -1.07 9.85
N ALA A 219 -8.10 -1.01 8.51
CA ALA A 219 -9.16 -0.48 7.67
C ALA A 219 -9.18 -1.14 6.28
N GLY A 220 -10.36 -1.21 5.66
CA GLY A 220 -10.54 -1.74 4.31
C GLY A 220 -10.06 -3.18 4.15
N GLY A 221 -9.59 -3.53 2.95
CA GLY A 221 -9.09 -4.87 2.63
C GLY A 221 -7.83 -5.28 3.40
N THR A 222 -7.13 -4.35 4.06
CA THR A 222 -5.96 -4.69 4.88
C THR A 222 -6.33 -5.63 6.03
N MET A 223 -7.53 -5.51 6.59
CA MET A 223 -8.01 -6.40 7.68
C MET A 223 -8.31 -7.83 7.21
N GLU A 224 -8.47 -8.05 5.91
CA GLU A 224 -8.68 -9.39 5.33
C GLU A 224 -7.36 -10.11 5.09
N ILE A 225 -6.26 -9.35 4.96
CA ILE A 225 -4.93 -9.87 4.62
C ILE A 225 -4.06 -10.01 5.87
N VAL A 226 -4.06 -9.00 6.75
CA VAL A 226 -3.18 -8.93 7.91
C VAL A 226 -3.92 -9.38 9.17
N VAL A 227 -3.45 -10.48 9.75
CA VAL A 227 -3.92 -10.94 11.06
C VAL A 227 -3.10 -10.24 12.16
N ASN A 228 -3.80 -9.65 13.13
CA ASN A 228 -3.14 -8.88 14.18
C ASN A 228 -2.27 -9.77 15.07
N ARG A 229 -1.04 -9.31 15.36
CA ARG A 229 -0.05 -9.99 16.22
C ARG A 229 0.43 -11.35 15.70
N THR A 230 0.40 -11.56 14.39
CA THR A 230 0.99 -12.74 13.75
C THR A 230 2.03 -12.33 12.71
N THR A 231 3.08 -13.13 12.56
CA THR A 231 4.14 -12.98 11.54
C THR A 231 4.47 -14.32 10.92
#